data_AF-A0A520I2S2-F1
#
_entry.id   AF-A0A520I2S2-F1
#
_cell.length_a   1.000
_cell.length_b   1.000
_cell.length_c   1.000
_cell.angle_alpha   90.00
_cell.angle_beta   90.00
_cell.angle_gamma   90.00
#
_symmetry.space_group_name_H-M   'P 1'
#
loop_
_entity.id
_entity.type
_entity.pdbx_description
1 polymer ?
#
loop_
_entity_poly.entity_id
_entity_poly.type
_entity_poly.pdbx_seq_one_letter_code
_entity_poly.pdbx_strand_id
1 'polypeptide(L)'
;MDDLDAVLTKMAHAPVPASFDAMEARVLARIAARPATRAGLGIGAMTIAAALVIGVVSAGFPAREAGAVSALSPLGPMSSLAPSTLLVGAP
;
A
#
# COMPACT_ATOMS: atom_id res chain seq x y z
N MET A 1 -25.15 1.40 -24.74
CA MET A 1 -23.84 0.89 -24.24
C MET A 1 -22.76 1.01 -25.31
N ASP A 2 -23.15 1.18 -26.57
CA ASP A 2 -22.31 1.12 -27.77
C ASP A 2 -21.33 2.29 -27.96
N ASP A 3 -21.65 3.48 -27.44
CA ASP A 3 -20.75 4.64 -27.56
C ASP A 3 -19.45 4.46 -26.77
N LEU A 4 -19.53 3.82 -25.60
CA LEU A 4 -18.33 3.56 -24.79
C LEU A 4 -17.44 2.53 -25.50
N ASP A 5 -18.02 1.48 -26.04
CA ASP A 5 -17.29 0.46 -26.79
C ASP A 5 -16.65 1.03 -28.06
N ALA A 6 -17.33 1.96 -28.74
CA ALA A 6 -16.76 2.68 -29.89
C ALA A 6 -15.57 3.58 -29.49
N VAL A 7 -15.68 4.30 -28.36
CA VAL A 7 -14.59 5.13 -27.82
C VAL A 7 -13.40 4.26 -27.39
N LEU A 8 -13.65 3.14 -26.70
CA LEU A 8 -12.62 2.19 -26.28
C LEU A 8 -11.93 1.54 -27.47
N THR A 9 -12.69 1.16 -28.50
CA THR A 9 -12.15 0.60 -29.75
C THR A 9 -11.26 1.64 -30.45
N LYS A 10 -11.70 2.89 -30.53
CA LYS A 10 -10.90 3.99 -31.10
C LYS A 10 -9.60 4.21 -30.31
N MET A 11 -9.67 4.11 -28.98
CA MET A 11 -8.50 4.27 -28.12
C MET A 11 -7.52 3.10 -28.25
N ALA A 12 -8.02 1.87 -28.39
CA ALA A 12 -7.21 0.68 -28.60
C ALA A 12 -6.43 0.70 -29.92
N HIS A 13 -6.97 1.36 -30.95
CA HIS A 13 -6.31 1.53 -32.25
C HIS A 13 -5.47 2.82 -32.34
N ALA A 14 -5.43 3.62 -31.28
CA ALA A 14 -4.61 4.83 -31.27
C ALA A 14 -3.12 4.43 -31.27
N PRO A 15 -2.30 4.99 -32.17
CA PRO A 15 -0.88 4.69 -32.20
C PRO A 15 -0.21 5.14 -30.90
N VAL A 16 0.69 4.30 -30.38
CA VAL A 16 1.44 4.61 -29.16
C VAL A 16 2.33 5.83 -29.43
N PRO A 17 2.19 6.92 -28.66
CA PRO A 17 3.05 8.10 -28.77
C PRO A 17 4.53 7.75 -28.64
N ALA A 18 5.37 8.24 -29.57
CA ALA A 18 6.82 8.05 -29.54
C ALA A 18 7.52 8.62 -28.28
N SER A 19 6.81 9.45 -27.51
CA SER A 19 7.29 9.94 -26.21
C SER A 19 7.38 8.84 -25.15
N PHE A 20 6.73 7.69 -25.35
CA PHE A 20 6.80 6.54 -24.45
C PHE A 20 8.10 5.72 -24.59
N ASP A 21 8.76 5.75 -25.75
CA ASP A 21 10.03 5.01 -25.97
C ASP A 21 11.12 5.41 -24.96
N ALA A 22 11.18 6.70 -24.64
CA ALA A 22 12.14 7.23 -23.66
C ALA A 22 11.58 7.26 -22.22
N MET A 23 10.33 6.86 -21.99
CA MET A 23 9.67 7.01 -20.70
C MET A 23 10.30 6.10 -19.65
N GLU A 24 10.63 4.85 -19.99
CA GLU A 24 11.31 3.92 -19.10
C GLU A 24 12.67 4.48 -18.65
N ALA A 25 13.50 4.92 -19.59
CA ALA A 25 14.80 5.52 -19.30
C ALA A 25 14.67 6.78 -18.41
N ARG A 26 13.67 7.63 -18.65
CA ARG A 26 13.39 8.81 -17.82
C ARG A 26 12.96 8.43 -16.41
N VAL A 27 12.11 7.41 -16.25
CA VAL A 27 11.66 6.94 -14.93
C VAL A 27 12.82 6.35 -14.15
N LEU A 28 13.63 5.48 -14.77
CA LEU A 28 14.80 4.89 -14.12
C LEU A 28 15.84 5.95 -13.75
N ALA A 29 16.12 6.91 -14.64
CA ALA A 29 16.98 8.05 -14.33
C ALA A 29 16.42 8.88 -13.17
N ARG A 30 15.10 9.07 -13.10
CA ARG A 30 14.46 9.82 -12.00
C ARG A 30 14.51 9.06 -10.66
N ILE A 31 14.38 7.74 -10.68
CA ILE A 31 14.54 6.89 -9.49
C ILE A 31 15.99 6.90 -9.03
N ALA A 32 16.95 6.73 -9.95
CA ALA A 32 18.38 6.76 -9.64
C ALA A 32 18.83 8.14 -9.12
N ALA A 33 18.22 9.21 -9.64
CA ALA A 33 18.46 10.58 -9.20
C ALA A 33 17.72 10.94 -7.91
N ARG A 34 16.79 10.11 -7.40
CA ARG A 34 16.31 10.31 -6.04
C ARG A 34 17.51 10.13 -5.13
N PRO A 35 17.92 11.15 -4.37
CA PRO A 35 18.91 10.93 -3.35
C PRO A 35 18.31 9.89 -2.42
N ALA A 36 18.84 8.67 -2.44
CA ALA A 36 18.81 7.83 -1.26
C ALA A 36 19.34 8.78 -0.19
N THR A 37 18.49 9.14 0.77
CA THR A 37 18.91 9.91 1.91
C THR A 37 20.03 9.10 2.54
N ARG A 38 21.27 9.37 2.13
CA ARG A 38 22.47 8.97 2.84
C ARG A 38 22.42 9.82 4.09
N ALA A 39 21.50 9.47 4.99
CA ALA A 39 21.68 9.63 6.39
C ALA A 39 23.11 9.11 6.61
N GLY A 40 24.05 10.02 6.80
CA GLY A 40 25.47 9.67 6.84
C GLY A 40 25.66 8.49 7.79
N LEU A 41 26.68 7.67 7.57
CA LEU A 41 26.88 6.41 8.30
C LEU A 41 26.61 6.52 9.82
N GLY A 42 26.90 7.67 10.42
CA GLY A 42 26.58 7.99 11.82
C GLY A 42 25.08 8.06 12.19
N ILE A 43 24.20 8.59 11.34
CA ILE A 43 22.74 8.61 11.57
C ILE A 43 22.18 7.20 11.48
N GLY A 44 22.61 6.41 10.49
CA GLY A 44 22.23 5.00 10.37
C GLY A 44 22.65 4.19 11.61
N ALA A 45 23.90 4.34 12.04
CA ALA A 45 24.40 3.68 13.26
C ALA A 45 23.61 4.09 14.51
N MET A 46 23.27 5.38 14.66
CA MET A 46 22.44 5.85 15.78
C MET A 46 21.02 5.29 15.75
N THR A 47 20.40 5.19 14.58
CA THR A 47 19.06 4.59 14.48
C THR A 47 19.05 3.10 14.85
N ILE A 48 20.08 2.35 14.43
CA ILE A 48 20.23 0.94 14.78
C ILE A 48 20.45 0.80 16.28
N ALA A 49 21.35 1.60 16.86
CA ALA A 49 21.62 1.59 18.30
C ALA A 49 20.37 1.95 19.12
N ALA A 50 19.64 2.98 18.73
CA ALA A 50 18.40 3.38 19.39
C ALA A 50 17.32 2.28 19.32
N ALA A 51 17.13 1.66 18.15
CA ALA A 51 16.18 0.56 17.98
C ALA A 51 16.54 -0.65 18.86
N LEU A 52 17.83 -0.98 18.98
CA LEU A 52 18.30 -2.07 19.82
C LEU A 52 18.05 -1.79 21.30
N VAL A 53 18.34 -0.57 21.77
CA VAL A 53 18.08 -0.14 23.15
C VAL A 53 16.59 -0.22 23.46
N ILE A 54 15.74 0.30 22.58
CA ILE A 54 14.27 0.23 22.74
C ILE A 54 13.81 -1.23 22.81
N GLY A 55 14.32 -2.10 21.93
CA GLY A 55 13.98 -3.53 21.93
C GLY A 55 14.38 -4.25 23.22
N VAL A 56 15.61 -4.02 23.70
CA VAL A 56 16.11 -4.63 24.95
C VAL A 56 15.32 -4.14 26.16
N VAL A 57 15.07 -2.84 26.26
CA VAL A 57 14.26 -2.27 27.35
C VAL A 57 12.82 -2.78 27.29
N SER A 58 12.22 -2.85 26.09
CA SER A 58 10.86 -3.37 25.91
C SER A 58 10.72 -4.86 26.23
N ALA A 59 11.78 -5.66 26.09
CA ALA A 59 11.77 -7.08 26.46
C ALA A 59 11.88 -7.28 27.98
N GLY A 60 12.54 -6.36 28.69
CA GLY A 60 12.71 -6.42 30.14
C GLY A 60 11.54 -5.86 30.95
N PHE A 61 10.72 -4.99 30.36
CA PHE A 61 9.49 -4.50 30.98
C PHE A 61 8.29 -5.34 30.53
N PRO A 62 7.59 -6.05 31.45
CA PRO A 62 6.37 -6.73 31.09
C PRO A 62 5.37 -5.68 30.58
N ALA A 63 4.89 -5.86 29.35
CA ALA A 63 3.86 -5.00 28.79
C ALA A 63 2.69 -4.97 29.78
N ARG A 64 2.32 -3.77 30.25
CA ARG A 64 1.05 -3.60 30.96
C ARG A 64 -0.03 -4.17 30.06
N GLU A 65 -0.86 -5.08 30.59
CA GLU A 65 -1.93 -5.70 29.81
C GLU A 65 -2.63 -4.63 28.99
N ALA A 66 -2.54 -4.76 27.66
CA ALA A 66 -3.28 -3.90 26.77
C ALA A 66 -4.75 -4.21 27.06
N GLY A 67 -5.42 -3.35 27.81
CA GLY A 67 -6.85 -3.43 28.00
C GLY A 67 -7.46 -3.47 26.62
N ALA A 68 -8.04 -4.60 26.25
CA ALA A 68 -8.68 -4.77 24.96
C ALA A 68 -9.75 -3.68 24.86
N VAL A 69 -9.46 -2.62 24.10
CA VAL A 69 -10.49 -1.68 23.69
C VAL A 69 -11.41 -2.54 22.85
N SER A 70 -12.61 -2.79 23.39
CA SER A 70 -13.68 -3.62 22.84
C SER A 70 -13.55 -3.78 21.35
N ALA A 71 -13.46 -5.02 20.87
CA ALA A 71 -13.26 -5.37 19.48
C ALA A 71 -13.99 -4.36 18.59
N LEU A 72 -13.23 -3.46 17.95
CA LEU A 72 -13.71 -2.63 16.88
C LEU A 72 -13.95 -3.58 15.70
N SER A 73 -15.00 -4.39 15.81
CA SER A 73 -15.54 -5.14 14.70
C SER A 73 -16.11 -4.07 13.78
N PRO A 74 -15.46 -3.73 12.66
CA PRO A 74 -15.98 -2.73 11.72
C PRO A 74 -17.27 -3.24 11.06
N LEU A 75 -17.54 -4.52 11.23
CA LEU A 75 -18.73 -5.25 10.87
C LEU A 75 -19.40 -5.63 12.19
N GLY A 76 -20.42 -4.89 12.62
CA GLY A 76 -21.29 -5.38 13.70
C GLY A 76 -21.81 -6.79 13.38
N PRO A 77 -22.44 -7.49 14.34
CA PRO A 77 -22.92 -8.88 14.19
C PRO A 77 -23.99 -9.10 13.08
N MET A 78 -24.18 -8.13 12.18
CA MET A 78 -25.16 -8.10 11.11
C MET A 78 -24.60 -7.64 9.75
N SER A 79 -23.28 -7.51 9.55
CA SER A 79 -22.77 -7.15 8.22
C SER A 79 -22.33 -8.39 7.44
N SER A 80 -23.36 -9.12 6.97
CA SER A 80 -23.20 -10.20 6.00
C SER A 80 -22.77 -9.61 4.66
N LEU A 81 -21.65 -10.12 4.17
CA LEU A 81 -20.99 -9.78 2.91
C LEU A 81 -21.98 -9.69 1.74
N ALA A 82 -21.90 -8.56 1.01
CA ALA A 82 -22.37 -8.25 -0.34
C ALA A 82 -23.86 -8.57 -0.73
N PRO A 83 -24.56 -7.66 -1.43
CA PRO A 83 -25.96 -7.84 -1.84
C PRO A 83 -26.23 -9.08 -2.73
N SER A 84 -25.21 -9.68 -3.34
CA SER A 84 -25.34 -10.90 -4.15
C SER A 84 -25.56 -12.17 -3.31
N THR A 85 -25.22 -12.15 -2.02
CA THR A 85 -25.42 -13.31 -1.13
C THR A 85 -26.88 -13.46 -0.69
N LEU A 86 -27.71 -12.42 -0.85
CA LEU A 86 -29.16 -12.46 -0.61
C LEU A 86 -29.95 -13.18 -1.71
N LEU A 87 -29.42 -13.27 -2.95
CA LEU A 87 -30.12 -13.89 -4.07
C LEU A 87 -29.89 -15.41 -4.19
N VAL A 88 -28.81 -15.91 -3.58
CA VAL A 88 -28.38 -17.32 -3.62
C VAL A 88 -28.88 -18.13 -2.42
N GLY A 89 -29.41 -17.46 -1.39
CA GLY A 89 -29.76 -18.07 -0.10
C GLY A 89 -31.24 -18.37 0.15
N ALA A 90 -32.11 -18.38 -0.86
CA ALA A 90 -33.52 -18.73 -0.70
C ALA A 90 -33.79 -20.21 -1.07
N PRO A 91 -33.95 -21.11 -0.08
CA PRO A 91 -34.90 -22.22 -0.15
C PRO A 91 -36.34 -21.75 0.14
#